data_AF-A0A962DMJ1-F1
#
_entry.id   AF-A0A962DMJ1-F1
#
_cell.length_a   1.000
_cell.length_b   1.000
_cell.length_c   1.000
_cell.angle_alpha   90.00
_cell.angle_beta   90.00
_cell.angle_gamma   90.00
#
_symmetry.space_group_name_H-M   'P 1'
#
loop_
_entity.id
_entity.type
_entity.pdbx_description
1 polymer ?
#
loop_
_entity_poly.entity_id
_entity_poly.type
_entity_poly.pdbx_seq_one_letter_code
_entity_poly.pdbx_strand_id
1 'polypeptide(L)'
;MILRHFAHNLREQNWTAISIEFVLLVVGVFLGIQVANWNESRNDAQRAQENLERIASDLESDRGSLQRRVVFWREVADHGRVAIRYAETGEKREGSAWQTLLSFYQASQLFPYVPMDTTYRELVSAGELGLFRSADLRTALADYYVRGAGPAANFLF
;
A
#
# COMPACT_ATOMS: atom_id res chain seq x y z
N MET A 1 57.57 -21.55 -46.79
CA MET A 1 56.88 -20.48 -47.54
C MET A 1 55.37 -20.71 -47.75
N ILE A 2 54.79 -21.83 -47.30
CA ILE A 2 53.35 -22.12 -47.43
C ILE A 2 52.50 -21.40 -46.35
N LEU A 3 53.07 -21.09 -45.18
CA LEU A 3 52.35 -20.39 -44.10
C LEU A 3 51.99 -18.94 -44.41
N ARG A 4 52.70 -18.25 -45.32
CA ARG A 4 52.42 -16.84 -45.64
C ARG A 4 51.22 -16.65 -46.56
N HIS A 5 50.89 -17.64 -47.39
CA HIS A 5 49.73 -17.58 -48.30
C HIS A 5 48.42 -17.98 -47.60
N PHE A 6 48.48 -18.81 -46.56
CA PHE A 6 47.30 -19.15 -45.75
C PHE A 6 46.79 -17.96 -44.93
N ALA A 7 47.70 -17.12 -44.43
CA ALA A 7 47.37 -15.89 -43.70
C ALA A 7 46.90 -14.74 -44.61
N HIS A 8 47.14 -14.81 -45.92
CA HIS A 8 46.74 -13.77 -46.87
C HIS A 8 45.31 -14.02 -47.41
N ASN A 9 44.95 -15.28 -47.68
CA ASN A 9 43.62 -15.65 -48.18
C ASN A 9 42.52 -15.64 -47.10
N LEU A 10 42.86 -15.58 -45.81
CA LEU A 10 41.90 -15.33 -44.73
C LEU A 10 41.56 -13.84 -44.56
N ARG A 11 42.34 -12.95 -45.20
CA ARG A 11 42.33 -11.53 -44.86
C ARG A 11 41.41 -10.67 -45.72
N GLU A 12 40.97 -11.13 -46.89
CA GLU A 12 40.34 -10.25 -47.88
C GLU A 12 38.93 -10.59 -48.37
N GLN A 13 38.28 -11.71 -47.97
CA GLN A 13 36.96 -12.03 -48.58
C GLN A 13 35.77 -12.42 -47.72
N ASN A 14 35.89 -12.62 -46.40
CA ASN A 14 34.72 -12.98 -45.56
C ASN A 14 34.49 -12.07 -44.35
N TRP A 15 35.25 -10.97 -44.19
CA TRP A 15 35.05 -10.07 -43.04
C TRP A 15 33.66 -9.43 -43.02
N THR A 16 33.09 -9.10 -44.18
CA THR A 16 31.71 -8.62 -44.29
C THR A 16 30.71 -9.69 -43.86
N ALA A 17 30.89 -10.95 -44.29
CA ALA A 17 30.02 -12.06 -43.93
C ALA A 17 30.07 -12.35 -42.41
N ILE A 18 31.27 -12.43 -41.84
CA ILE A 18 31.49 -12.61 -40.40
C ILE A 18 30.86 -11.46 -39.61
N SER A 19 30.96 -10.22 -40.10
CA SER A 19 30.34 -9.05 -39.44
C SER A 19 28.82 -9.13 -39.46
N ILE A 20 28.22 -9.55 -40.58
CA ILE A 20 26.77 -9.73 -40.68
C ILE A 20 26.29 -10.85 -39.74
N GLU A 21 26.99 -11.99 -39.71
CA GLU A 21 26.68 -13.11 -38.80
C GLU A 21 26.78 -12.68 -37.33
N PHE A 22 27.82 -11.93 -36.96
CA PHE A 22 27.98 -11.39 -35.61
C PHE A 22 26.84 -10.43 -35.24
N VAL A 23 26.47 -9.50 -36.14
CA VAL A 23 25.36 -8.58 -35.92
C VAL A 23 24.04 -9.34 -35.76
N LEU A 24 23.77 -10.34 -36.60
CA LEU A 24 22.57 -11.20 -36.48
C LEU A 24 22.51 -11.93 -35.13
N LEU A 25 23.64 -12.47 -34.67
CA LEU A 25 23.73 -13.12 -33.36
C LEU A 25 23.43 -12.13 -32.22
N VAL A 26 24.07 -10.95 -32.25
CA VAL A 26 23.85 -9.90 -31.25
C VAL A 26 22.40 -9.43 -31.24
N VAL A 27 21.81 -9.19 -32.42
CA VAL A 27 20.39 -8.80 -32.56
C VAL A 27 19.48 -9.91 -32.04
N GLY A 28 19.78 -11.19 -32.31
CA GLY A 28 19.00 -12.32 -31.81
C GLY A 28 18.98 -12.37 -30.28
N VAL A 29 20.15 -12.27 -29.64
CA VAL A 29 20.25 -12.24 -28.16
C VAL A 29 19.58 -11.01 -27.59
N PHE A 30 19.80 -9.84 -28.21
CA PHE A 30 19.18 -8.59 -27.78
C PHE A 30 17.65 -8.68 -27.83
N LEU A 31 17.06 -9.12 -28.94
CA LEU A 31 15.61 -9.30 -29.06
C LEU A 31 15.08 -10.32 -28.06
N GLY A 32 15.81 -11.41 -27.80
CA GLY A 32 15.43 -12.39 -26.77
C GLY A 32 15.32 -11.75 -25.39
N ILE A 33 16.32 -10.97 -24.99
CA ILE A 33 16.32 -10.23 -23.71
C ILE A 33 15.18 -9.19 -23.69
N GLN A 34 14.96 -8.47 -24.80
CA GLN A 34 13.89 -7.47 -24.88
C GLN A 34 12.50 -8.08 -24.72
N VAL A 35 12.23 -9.23 -25.35
CA VAL A 35 10.96 -9.95 -25.19
C VAL A 35 10.79 -10.46 -23.76
N ALA A 36 11.86 -10.98 -23.14
CA ALA A 36 11.83 -11.42 -21.74
C ALA A 36 11.51 -10.26 -20.78
N ASN A 37 12.21 -9.13 -20.91
CA ASN A 37 11.98 -7.93 -20.10
C ASN A 37 10.57 -7.36 -20.30
N TRP A 38 10.04 -7.41 -21.53
CA TRP A 38 8.66 -6.99 -21.80
C TRP A 38 7.64 -7.89 -21.10
N ASN A 39 7.85 -9.21 -21.14
CA ASN A 39 6.98 -10.16 -20.44
C ASN A 39 7.03 -9.96 -18.92
N GLU A 40 8.21 -9.74 -18.35
CA GLU A 40 8.38 -9.43 -16.92
C GLU A 40 7.67 -8.12 -16.54
N SER A 41 7.86 -7.04 -17.30
CA SER A 41 7.18 -5.76 -17.07
C SER A 41 5.65 -5.86 -17.15
N ARG A 42 5.14 -6.71 -18.06
CA ARG A 42 3.70 -6.99 -18.14
C ARG A 42 3.20 -7.72 -16.89
N ASN A 43 3.92 -8.73 -16.42
CA ASN A 43 3.55 -9.47 -15.21
C ASN A 43 3.63 -8.57 -13.96
N ASP A 44 4.62 -7.69 -13.87
CA ASP A 44 4.73 -6.69 -12.79
C ASP A 44 3.55 -5.74 -12.80
N ALA A 45 3.13 -5.26 -13.97
CA ALA A 45 1.97 -4.39 -14.09
C ALA A 45 0.67 -5.08 -13.66
N GLN A 46 0.51 -6.38 -13.99
CA GLN A 46 -0.63 -7.17 -13.55
C GLN A 46 -0.64 -7.33 -12.02
N ARG A 47 0.49 -7.73 -11.42
CA ARG A 47 0.62 -7.85 -9.96
C ARG A 47 0.37 -6.53 -9.25
N ALA A 48 0.88 -5.43 -9.79
CA ALA A 48 0.61 -4.09 -9.26
C ALA A 48 -0.89 -3.78 -9.24
N GLN A 49 -1.60 -4.10 -10.32
CA GLN A 49 -3.05 -3.87 -10.41
C GLN A 49 -3.83 -4.71 -9.39
N GLU A 50 -3.53 -6.01 -9.28
CA GLU A 50 -4.17 -6.92 -8.31
C GLU A 50 -3.94 -6.42 -6.87
N ASN A 51 -2.73 -6.00 -6.54
CA ASN A 51 -2.41 -5.44 -5.22
C ASN A 51 -3.11 -4.10 -4.95
N LEU A 52 -3.30 -3.25 -5.96
CA LEU A 52 -4.06 -1.99 -5.83
C LEU A 52 -5.54 -2.24 -5.54
N GLU A 53 -6.14 -3.24 -6.20
CA GLU A 53 -7.53 -3.63 -5.94
C GLU A 53 -7.73 -4.14 -4.51
N ARG A 54 -6.79 -4.93 -4.02
CA ARG A 54 -6.77 -5.40 -2.63
C ARG A 54 -6.64 -4.25 -1.63
N ILE A 55 -5.71 -3.31 -1.85
CA ILE A 55 -5.59 -2.11 -1.03
C ILE A 55 -6.87 -1.29 -1.04
N ALA A 56 -7.48 -1.10 -2.22
CA ALA A 56 -8.72 -0.33 -2.31
C ALA A 56 -9.86 -0.97 -1.50
N SER A 57 -9.95 -2.30 -1.51
CA SER A 57 -10.91 -3.06 -0.69
C SER A 57 -10.65 -2.89 0.82
N ASP A 58 -9.37 -2.94 1.23
CA ASP A 58 -8.96 -2.72 2.63
C ASP A 58 -9.33 -1.29 3.08
N LEU A 59 -9.06 -0.28 2.26
CA LEU A 59 -9.39 1.12 2.54
C LEU A 59 -10.90 1.39 2.61
N GLU A 60 -11.71 0.72 1.79
CA GLU A 60 -13.17 0.84 1.87
C GLU A 60 -13.71 0.21 3.16
N SER A 61 -13.12 -0.92 3.59
CA SER A 61 -13.45 -1.55 4.87
C SER A 61 -13.12 -0.63 6.05
N ASP A 62 -11.96 0.01 5.99
CA ASP A 62 -11.54 1.00 6.97
C ASP A 62 -12.45 2.21 7.01
N ARG A 63 -12.83 2.74 5.84
CA ARG A 63 -13.79 3.84 5.73
C ARG A 63 -15.10 3.51 6.44
N GLY A 64 -15.66 2.32 6.21
CA GLY A 64 -16.87 1.86 6.89
C GLY A 64 -16.68 1.74 8.40
N SER A 65 -15.51 1.28 8.85
CA SER A 65 -15.15 1.24 10.28
C SER A 65 -15.09 2.64 10.89
N LEU A 66 -14.39 3.57 10.24
CA LEU A 66 -14.27 4.97 10.66
C LEU A 66 -15.63 5.68 10.73
N GLN A 67 -16.54 5.43 9.79
CA GLN A 67 -17.89 5.99 9.84
C GLN A 67 -18.67 5.53 11.09
N ARG A 68 -18.61 4.23 11.42
CA ARG A 68 -19.23 3.71 12.65
C ARG A 68 -18.61 4.32 13.91
N ARG A 69 -17.30 4.53 13.89
CA ARG A 69 -16.56 5.15 15.00
C ARG A 69 -16.97 6.61 15.21
N VAL A 70 -17.17 7.37 14.14
CA VAL A 70 -17.65 8.77 14.24
C VAL A 70 -19.01 8.83 14.94
N VAL A 71 -19.92 7.90 14.62
CA VAL A 71 -21.22 7.81 15.29
C VAL A 71 -21.05 7.46 16.76
N PHE A 72 -20.26 6.43 17.06
CA PHE A 72 -19.98 6.00 18.44
C PHE A 72 -19.39 7.15 19.29
N TRP A 73 -18.36 7.84 18.80
CA TRP A 73 -17.73 8.93 19.55
C TRP A 73 -18.64 10.15 19.71
N ARG A 74 -19.60 10.36 18.80
CA ARG A 74 -20.64 11.38 18.98
C ARG A 74 -21.57 11.01 20.14
N GLU A 75 -22.01 9.76 20.22
CA GLU A 75 -22.84 9.27 21.33
C GLU A 75 -22.09 9.36 22.67
N VAL A 76 -20.82 8.95 22.71
CA VAL A 76 -19.96 9.07 23.89
C VAL A 76 -19.84 10.53 24.33
N ALA A 77 -19.59 11.45 23.41
CA ALA A 77 -19.49 12.88 23.72
C ALA A 77 -20.83 13.47 24.22
N ASP A 78 -21.95 13.07 23.62
CA ASP A 78 -23.28 13.53 24.03
C ASP A 78 -23.62 13.05 25.45
N HIS A 79 -23.33 11.79 25.78
CA HIS A 79 -23.44 11.27 27.13
C HIS A 79 -22.47 11.95 28.11
N GLY A 80 -21.25 12.27 27.67
CA GLY A 80 -20.27 13.03 28.44
C GLY A 80 -20.78 14.41 28.84
N ARG A 81 -21.44 15.14 27.93
CA ARG A 81 -22.04 16.45 28.24
C ARG A 81 -23.13 16.35 29.31
N VAL A 82 -23.94 15.28 29.28
CA VAL A 82 -24.94 15.02 30.33
C VAL A 82 -24.27 14.73 31.67
N ALA A 83 -23.23 13.88 31.68
CA ALA A 83 -22.50 13.52 32.87
C ALA A 83 -21.84 14.76 33.53
N ILE A 84 -21.23 15.63 32.72
CA ILE A 84 -20.65 16.90 33.16
C ILE A 84 -21.73 17.81 33.76
N ARG A 85 -22.88 17.99 33.07
CA ARG A 85 -23.98 18.81 33.59
C ARG A 85 -24.45 18.33 34.96
N TYR A 86 -24.62 17.02 35.14
CA TYR A 86 -24.98 16.46 36.45
C TYR A 86 -23.91 16.74 37.50
N ALA A 87 -22.63 16.56 37.16
CA ALA A 87 -21.52 16.83 38.08
C ALA A 87 -21.45 18.31 38.51
N GLU A 88 -21.83 19.24 37.63
CA GLU A 88 -21.81 20.68 37.90
C GLU A 88 -23.05 21.18 38.65
N THR A 89 -24.23 20.64 38.36
CA THR A 89 -25.52 21.21 38.78
C THR A 89 -26.34 20.29 39.69
N GLY A 90 -26.03 19.00 39.73
CA GLY A 90 -26.86 17.96 40.35
C GLY A 90 -28.14 17.63 39.57
N GLU A 91 -28.39 18.26 38.41
CA GLU A 91 -29.58 18.01 37.59
C GLU A 91 -29.50 16.64 36.92
N LYS A 92 -30.47 15.77 37.23
CA LYS A 92 -30.56 14.41 36.66
C LYS A 92 -31.12 14.47 35.24
N ARG A 93 -30.59 13.65 34.34
CA ARG A 93 -31.16 13.45 32.99
C ARG A 93 -32.59 12.95 33.11
N GLU A 94 -33.54 13.73 32.59
CA GLU A 94 -34.97 13.42 32.63
C GLU A 94 -35.48 13.12 34.05
N GLY A 95 -34.84 13.69 35.08
CA GLY A 95 -35.16 13.39 36.49
C GLY A 95 -34.75 11.99 36.97
N SER A 96 -34.14 11.15 36.12
CA SER A 96 -33.82 9.75 36.41
C SER A 96 -32.37 9.55 36.85
N ALA A 97 -32.19 8.96 38.03
CA ALA A 97 -30.86 8.57 38.51
C ALA A 97 -30.24 7.48 37.61
N TRP A 98 -31.04 6.54 37.11
CA TRP A 98 -30.58 5.48 36.23
C TRP A 98 -30.07 6.03 34.89
N GLN A 99 -30.82 6.91 34.24
CA GLN A 99 -30.37 7.51 32.98
C GLN A 99 -29.13 8.39 33.13
N THR A 100 -29.01 9.05 34.28
CA THR A 100 -27.81 9.82 34.64
C THR A 100 -26.60 8.89 34.77
N LEU A 101 -26.73 7.80 35.54
CA LEU A 101 -25.68 6.78 35.68
C LEU A 101 -25.30 6.15 34.34
N LEU A 102 -26.29 5.81 33.51
CA LEU A 102 -26.05 5.28 32.17
C LEU A 102 -25.23 6.26 31.32
N SER A 103 -25.44 7.57 31.48
CA SER A 103 -24.66 8.57 30.75
C SER A 103 -23.20 8.61 31.20
N PHE A 104 -22.89 8.42 32.49
CA PHE A 104 -21.51 8.23 32.93
C PHE A 104 -20.86 6.99 32.32
N TYR A 105 -21.57 5.87 32.33
CA TYR A 105 -21.07 4.61 31.77
C TYR A 105 -20.81 4.70 30.26
N GLN A 106 -21.73 5.32 29.51
CA GLN A 106 -21.57 5.50 28.06
C GLN A 106 -20.46 6.50 27.73
N ALA A 107 -20.30 7.56 28.53
CA ALA A 107 -19.24 8.54 28.37
C ALA A 107 -17.82 7.95 28.58
N SER A 108 -17.70 6.85 29.33
CA SER A 108 -16.41 6.20 29.60
C SER A 108 -16.05 5.10 28.61
N GLN A 109 -16.89 4.81 27.60
CA GLN A 109 -16.62 3.74 26.65
C GLN A 109 -15.45 4.10 25.74
N LEU A 110 -14.61 3.09 25.46
CA LEU A 110 -13.50 3.21 24.53
C LEU A 110 -13.74 2.30 23.33
N PHE A 111 -13.45 2.82 22.15
CA PHE A 111 -13.43 2.02 20.93
C PHE A 111 -12.11 2.28 20.19
N PRO A 112 -11.06 1.46 20.39
CA PRO A 112 -9.76 1.65 19.72
C PRO A 112 -9.84 1.42 18.20
N TYR A 113 -9.07 2.19 17.43
CA TYR A 113 -8.99 2.01 15.97
C TYR A 113 -7.94 0.97 15.63
N VAL A 114 -8.27 0.09 14.69
CA VAL A 114 -7.35 -0.87 14.07
C VAL A 114 -7.63 -0.82 12.57
N PRO A 115 -6.65 -0.40 11.74
CA PRO A 115 -6.80 -0.42 10.28
C PRO A 115 -6.73 -1.85 9.73
N MET A 116 -7.34 -2.04 8.56
CA MET A 116 -7.12 -3.19 7.71
C MET A 116 -5.84 -2.98 6.90
N ASP A 117 -4.73 -3.48 7.43
CA ASP A 117 -3.39 -3.27 6.86
C ASP A 117 -2.75 -4.57 6.33
N THR A 118 -3.52 -5.65 6.21
CA THR A 118 -3.05 -6.97 5.76
C THR A 118 -2.31 -6.86 4.43
N THR A 119 -2.94 -6.28 3.40
CA THR A 119 -2.33 -6.16 2.07
C THR A 119 -1.10 -5.24 2.10
N TYR A 120 -1.16 -4.14 2.86
CA TYR A 120 -0.02 -3.23 2.98
C TYR A 120 1.20 -3.90 3.64
N ARG A 121 1.00 -4.67 4.72
CA ARG A 121 2.08 -5.41 5.38
C ARG A 121 2.67 -6.47 4.46
N GLU A 122 1.84 -7.21 3.73
CA GLU A 122 2.30 -8.18 2.74
C GLU A 122 3.20 -7.52 1.69
N LEU A 123 2.75 -6.40 1.11
CA LEU A 123 3.51 -5.63 0.11
C LEU A 123 4.84 -5.11 0.63
N VAL A 124 4.88 -4.61 1.86
CA VAL A 124 6.13 -4.15 2.49
C VAL A 124 7.06 -5.34 2.73
N SER A 125 6.53 -6.45 3.24
CA SER A 125 7.33 -7.66 3.55
C SER A 125 7.90 -8.33 2.30
N ALA A 126 7.15 -8.32 1.20
CA ALA A 126 7.55 -8.88 -0.08
C ALA A 126 8.44 -7.93 -0.90
N GLY A 127 8.62 -6.67 -0.47
CA GLY A 127 9.31 -5.65 -1.26
C GLY A 127 8.53 -5.17 -2.49
N GLU A 128 7.26 -5.56 -2.60
CA GLU A 128 6.40 -5.30 -3.76
C GLU A 128 5.80 -3.89 -3.76
N LEU A 129 5.95 -3.11 -2.69
CA LEU A 129 5.55 -1.70 -2.69
C LEU A 129 6.22 -0.93 -3.84
N GLY A 130 7.40 -1.37 -4.30
CA GLY A 130 8.11 -0.82 -5.45
C GLY A 130 7.42 -1.02 -6.81
N LEU A 131 6.49 -1.98 -6.93
CA LEU A 131 5.73 -2.22 -8.15
C LEU A 131 4.81 -1.03 -8.50
N PHE A 132 4.43 -0.23 -7.49
CA PHE A 132 3.66 0.98 -7.71
C PHE A 132 4.53 2.10 -8.28
N ARG A 133 4.26 2.46 -9.53
CA ARG A 133 5.01 3.51 -10.26
C ARG A 133 4.95 4.88 -9.58
N SER A 134 3.84 5.20 -8.92
CA SER A 134 3.64 6.50 -8.26
C SER A 134 4.34 6.53 -6.90
N ALA A 135 5.35 7.41 -6.76
CA ALA A 135 5.99 7.67 -5.47
C ALA A 135 5.03 8.33 -4.47
N ASP A 136 4.13 9.18 -4.95
CA ASP A 136 3.13 9.85 -4.12
C ASP A 136 2.15 8.84 -3.52
N LEU A 137 1.70 7.86 -4.31
CA LEU A 137 0.82 6.81 -3.82
C LEU A 137 1.49 5.98 -2.72
N ARG A 138 2.75 5.58 -2.93
CA ARG A 138 3.51 4.83 -1.92
C ARG A 138 3.67 5.62 -0.63
N THR A 139 3.90 6.92 -0.74
CA THR A 139 4.02 7.83 0.40
C THR A 139 2.70 7.98 1.13
N ALA A 140 1.59 8.15 0.41
CA ALA A 140 0.26 8.26 0.99
C ALA A 140 -0.17 6.98 1.73
N LEU A 141 0.11 5.80 1.15
CA LEU A 141 -0.16 4.52 1.82
C LEU A 141 0.69 4.36 3.08
N ALA A 142 1.99 4.69 3.02
CA ALA A 142 2.84 4.66 4.18
C ALA A 142 2.36 5.63 5.28
N ASP A 143 1.93 6.83 4.90
CA ASP A 143 1.39 7.81 5.85
C ASP A 143 0.13 7.29 6.56
N TYR A 144 -0.81 6.75 5.78
CA TYR A 144 -2.05 6.19 6.30
C TYR A 144 -1.79 5.06 7.31
N TYR A 145 -0.99 4.05 6.92
CA TYR A 145 -0.80 2.85 7.73
C TYR A 145 0.21 3.02 8.88
N VAL A 146 1.24 3.84 8.71
CA VAL A 146 2.31 4.00 9.72
C VAL A 146 1.99 5.14 10.70
N ARG A 147 1.44 6.26 10.21
CA ARG A 147 1.22 7.46 11.03
C ARG A 147 -0.25 7.66 11.40
N GLY A 148 -1.17 7.52 10.43
CA GLY A 148 -2.59 7.80 10.63
C GLY A 148 -3.32 6.72 11.44
N ALA A 149 -2.95 5.46 11.26
CA ALA A 149 -3.67 4.32 11.79
C ALA A 149 -2.90 3.49 12.85
N GLY A 150 -1.73 3.98 13.28
CA GLY A 150 -0.92 3.32 14.30
C GLY A 150 -1.46 3.48 15.73
N PRO A 151 -0.92 2.74 16.72
CA PRO A 151 -1.31 2.82 18.12
C PRO A 151 -1.24 4.24 18.70
N ALA A 152 -0.39 5.11 18.14
CA ALA A 152 -0.26 6.51 18.55
C ALA A 152 -1.54 7.33 18.36
N ALA A 153 -2.38 7.00 17.36
CA ALA A 153 -3.67 7.66 17.17
C ALA A 153 -4.70 7.28 18.26
N ASN A 154 -4.48 6.18 18.98
CA ASN A 154 -5.36 5.73 20.06
C ASN A 154 -5.13 6.48 21.40
N PHE A 155 -4.12 7.36 21.49
CA PHE A 155 -3.74 8.06 22.73
C PHE A 155 -3.80 9.59 22.65
N LEU A 156 -4.40 10.17 21.61
CA LEU A 156 -4.68 11.61 21.59
C LEU A 156 -5.94 11.90 22.42
N PHE A 157 -5.76 11.87 23.73
CA PHE A 157 -6.57 12.61 24.71
C PHE A 157 -5.76 13.82 25.18
#